data_AF-A0A378MD56-F1
#
_entry.id   AF-A0A378MD56-F1
#
_cell.length_a   1.000
_cell.length_b   1.000
_cell.length_c   1.000
_cell.angle_alpha   90.00
_cell.angle_beta   90.00
_cell.angle_gamma   90.00
#
_symmetry.space_group_name_H-M   'P 1'
#
loop_
_entity.id
_entity.type
_entity.pdbx_description
1 polymer ?
#
loop_
_entity_poly.entity_id
_entity_poly.type
_entity_poly.pdbx_seq_one_letter_code
_entity_poly.pdbx_strand_id
1 'polypeptide(L)'
;MIYGIHVGADKGWENPIALFFLIVGIIMLVTFIITELRADDPLLHVKAFQISEFRKGIVLMWLNQVAVFGSMLLIPLYLQEICGYSSFHAGLMMVPQAIASFIGMIIGGKVFDKFGTKAAALPGFFMTGASLSLLSQVQPSSSISYLLAAVILLGLGQGLVNMQVNNHALQSVPIQFISRVTPISNVMMQIVNSLAVAFLTVFLSQQIDAHKTLGIKSASLIGYQHTFLLLASFIVLGLIIGLFLKRRQAK
;
A
#
# COMPACT_ATOMS: atom_id res chain seq x y z
N MET A 1 -13.56 5.51 13.35
CA MET A 1 -13.44 5.77 11.89
C MET A 1 -13.22 4.52 11.07
N ILE A 2 -12.14 3.74 11.24
CA ILE A 2 -11.83 2.56 10.39
C ILE A 2 -13.01 1.57 10.32
N TYR A 3 -13.59 1.20 11.48
CA TYR A 3 -14.74 0.31 11.53
C TYR A 3 -15.97 0.90 10.81
N GLY A 4 -16.20 2.21 10.94
CA GLY A 4 -17.29 2.90 10.25
C GLY A 4 -17.11 2.96 8.74
N ILE A 5 -15.87 3.14 8.25
CA ILE A 5 -15.54 3.08 6.82
C ILE A 5 -15.80 1.67 6.27
N HIS A 6 -15.38 0.64 7.01
CA HIS A 6 -15.56 -0.74 6.57
C HIS A 6 -17.03 -1.17 6.53
N VAL A 7 -17.83 -0.75 7.53
CA VAL A 7 -19.28 -1.01 7.55
C VAL A 7 -20.01 -0.16 6.50
N GLY A 8 -19.56 1.07 6.22
CA GLY A 8 -20.13 1.92 5.19
C GLY A 8 -19.88 1.37 3.78
N ALA A 9 -18.68 0.82 3.53
CA ALA A 9 -18.33 0.17 2.26
C ALA A 9 -19.12 -1.12 2.02
N ASP A 10 -19.40 -1.89 3.08
CA ASP A 10 -20.03 -3.22 3.00
C ASP A 10 -21.57 -3.15 3.08
N LYS A 11 -22.12 -2.26 3.92
CA LYS A 11 -23.56 -2.16 4.23
C LYS A 11 -24.21 -0.84 3.81
N GLY A 12 -23.49 -0.01 3.07
CA GLY A 12 -23.95 1.29 2.61
C GLY A 12 -23.67 2.43 3.61
N TRP A 13 -23.40 3.61 3.08
CA TRP A 13 -22.98 4.79 3.83
C TRP A 13 -24.08 5.41 4.70
N GLU A 14 -25.34 5.08 4.42
CA GLU A 14 -26.51 5.47 5.23
C GLU A 14 -26.69 4.56 6.46
N ASN A 15 -25.86 3.53 6.62
CA ASN A 15 -25.96 2.63 7.77
C ASN A 15 -25.72 3.43 9.07
N PRO A 16 -26.66 3.38 10.05
CA PRO A 16 -26.54 4.15 11.30
C PRO A 16 -25.27 3.83 12.09
N ILE A 17 -24.79 2.58 11.99
CA ILE A 17 -23.58 2.10 12.67
C ILE A 17 -22.35 2.71 11.99
N ALA A 18 -22.32 2.77 10.65
CA ALA A 18 -21.23 3.39 9.90
C ALA A 18 -21.10 4.88 10.24
N LEU A 19 -22.24 5.60 10.21
CA LEU A 19 -22.34 7.02 10.56
C LEU A 19 -21.92 7.30 11.99
N PHE A 20 -22.38 6.49 12.96
CA PHE A 20 -22.00 6.65 14.37
C PHE A 20 -20.48 6.56 14.57
N PHE A 21 -19.83 5.50 14.06
CA PHE A 21 -18.38 5.31 14.21
C PHE A 21 -17.53 6.27 13.38
N LEU A 22 -18.10 6.85 12.31
CA LEU A 22 -17.50 7.95 11.56
C LEU A 22 -17.57 9.26 12.35
N ILE A 23 -18.76 9.66 12.81
CA ILE A 23 -18.98 10.91 13.56
C ILE A 23 -18.19 10.91 14.87
N VAL A 24 -18.28 9.85 15.67
CA VAL A 24 -17.51 9.73 16.93
C VAL A 24 -16.01 9.81 16.66
N GLY A 25 -15.57 9.16 15.58
CA GLY A 25 -14.18 9.18 15.17
C GLY A 25 -13.69 10.56 14.71
N ILE A 26 -14.50 11.30 13.96
CA ILE A 26 -14.23 12.69 13.55
C ILE A 26 -14.20 13.60 14.78
N ILE A 27 -15.16 13.47 15.70
CA ILE A 27 -15.21 14.28 16.93
C ILE A 27 -13.96 14.04 17.77
N MET A 28 -13.56 12.78 17.99
CA MET A 28 -12.32 12.47 18.71
C MET A 28 -11.08 13.03 17.99
N LEU A 29 -11.01 12.91 16.66
CA LEU A 29 -9.87 13.39 15.89
C LEU A 29 -9.77 14.92 15.89
N VAL A 30 -10.89 15.63 15.74
CA VAL A 30 -10.95 17.09 15.84
C VAL A 30 -10.61 17.56 17.24
N THR A 31 -11.15 16.91 18.28
CA THR A 31 -10.84 17.22 19.68
C THR A 31 -9.36 17.01 19.97
N PHE A 32 -8.78 15.90 19.46
CA PHE A 32 -7.36 15.62 19.56
C PHE A 32 -6.52 16.69 18.86
N ILE A 33 -6.83 17.06 17.61
CA ILE A 33 -6.13 18.13 16.88
C ILE A 33 -6.20 19.47 17.62
N ILE A 34 -7.37 19.87 18.13
CA ILE A 34 -7.52 21.14 18.85
C ILE A 34 -6.71 21.13 20.15
N THR A 35 -6.73 20.02 20.88
CA THR A 35 -5.96 19.86 22.12
C THR A 35 -4.46 19.90 21.83
N GLU A 36 -4.05 19.22 20.77
CA GLU A 36 -2.66 19.12 20.32
C GLU A 36 -2.09 20.47 19.85
N LEU A 37 -2.88 21.25 19.12
CA LEU A 37 -2.49 22.59 18.64
C LEU A 37 -2.44 23.64 19.76
N ARG A 38 -3.10 23.38 20.89
CA ARG A 38 -3.14 24.26 22.06
C ARG A 38 -2.16 23.83 23.17
N ALA A 39 -1.47 22.70 23.02
CA ALA A 39 -0.54 22.19 24.01
C ALA A 39 0.83 22.88 23.89
N ASP A 40 1.39 23.29 25.04
CA ASP A 40 2.74 23.89 25.10
C ASP A 40 3.86 22.90 24.76
N ASP A 41 3.63 21.59 24.98
CA ASP A 41 4.49 20.50 24.50
C ASP A 41 3.65 19.51 23.66
N PRO A 42 3.54 19.71 22.33
CA PRO A 42 2.77 18.81 21.49
C PRO A 42 3.35 17.38 21.51
N LEU A 43 2.47 16.42 21.77
CA LEU A 43 2.66 14.99 21.60
C LEU A 43 3.04 14.60 20.17
N LEU A 44 2.66 15.40 19.16
CA LEU A 44 2.94 15.19 17.74
C LEU A 44 4.05 16.13 17.27
N HIS A 45 5.21 15.53 16.99
CA HIS A 45 6.36 16.29 16.51
C HIS A 45 6.30 16.52 14.98
N VAL A 46 5.35 17.34 14.51
CA VAL A 46 5.15 17.66 13.08
C VAL A 46 6.39 18.25 12.40
N LYS A 47 7.30 18.84 13.18
CA LYS A 47 8.61 19.31 12.70
C LYS A 47 9.48 18.19 12.11
N ALA A 48 9.21 16.91 12.41
CA ALA A 48 9.87 15.78 11.77
C ALA A 48 9.70 15.77 10.23
N PHE A 49 8.59 16.29 9.69
CA PHE A 49 8.37 16.42 8.24
C PHE A 49 9.27 17.45 7.56
N GLN A 50 9.92 18.33 8.33
CA GLN A 50 10.95 19.24 7.81
C GLN A 50 12.26 18.50 7.48
N ILE A 51 12.48 17.32 8.08
CA ILE A 51 13.65 16.47 7.82
C ILE A 51 13.45 15.79 6.46
N SER A 52 14.31 16.16 5.50
CA SER A 52 14.23 15.67 4.11
C SER A 52 14.21 14.14 3.99
N GLU A 53 15.05 13.44 4.76
CA GLU A 53 15.10 11.96 4.72
C GLU A 53 13.86 11.31 5.34
N PHE A 54 13.30 11.88 6.42
CA PHE A 54 12.03 11.42 6.98
C PHE A 54 10.89 11.58 5.96
N ARG A 55 10.80 12.75 5.32
CA ARG A 55 9.78 13.02 4.30
C ARG A 55 9.89 12.07 3.10
N LYS A 56 11.10 11.82 2.59
CA LYS A 56 11.32 10.85 1.51
C LYS A 56 10.92 9.44 1.93
N GLY A 57 11.31 9.01 3.13
CA GLY A 57 10.95 7.70 3.69
C GLY A 57 9.44 7.51 3.77
N ILE A 58 8.71 8.48 4.33
CA ILE A 58 7.25 8.46 4.43
C ILE A 58 6.59 8.40 3.04
N VAL A 59 7.02 9.22 2.09
CA VAL A 59 6.47 9.22 0.71
C VAL A 59 6.69 7.87 0.02
N LEU A 60 7.89 7.27 0.17
CA LEU A 60 8.17 5.94 -0.36
C LEU A 60 7.28 4.87 0.30
N MET A 61 7.05 4.98 1.60
CA MET A 61 6.17 4.08 2.35
C MET A 61 4.74 4.18 1.83
N TRP A 62 4.25 5.40 1.59
CA TRP A 62 2.92 5.63 1.02
C TRP A 62 2.80 5.06 -0.39
N LEU A 63 3.74 5.33 -1.29
CA LEU A 63 3.72 4.79 -2.66
C LEU A 63 3.71 3.25 -2.66
N ASN A 64 4.55 2.63 -1.84
CA ASN A 64 4.56 1.18 -1.68
C ASN A 64 3.24 0.65 -1.12
N GLN A 65 2.69 1.31 -0.10
CA GLN A 65 1.41 0.91 0.49
C GLN A 65 0.25 1.03 -0.49
N VAL A 66 0.15 2.10 -1.26
CA VAL A 66 -0.88 2.25 -2.31
C VAL A 66 -0.83 1.08 -3.30
N ALA A 67 0.36 0.72 -3.75
CA ALA A 67 0.56 -0.40 -4.67
C ALA A 67 0.18 -1.75 -4.06
N VAL A 68 0.64 -2.03 -2.85
CA VAL A 68 0.40 -3.30 -2.16
C VAL A 68 -1.08 -3.44 -1.77
N PHE A 69 -1.67 -2.41 -1.17
CA PHE A 69 -3.07 -2.43 -0.74
C PHE A 69 -4.02 -2.46 -1.94
N GLY A 70 -3.70 -1.70 -2.99
CA GLY A 70 -4.41 -1.77 -4.27
C GLY A 70 -4.36 -3.18 -4.87
N SER A 71 -3.19 -3.81 -4.87
CA SER A 71 -3.05 -5.20 -5.35
C SER A 71 -3.80 -6.21 -4.50
N MET A 72 -3.79 -6.04 -3.18
CA MET A 72 -4.52 -6.89 -2.23
C MET A 72 -6.03 -6.88 -2.49
N LEU A 73 -6.57 -5.76 -2.98
CA LEU A 73 -7.95 -5.63 -3.41
C LEU A 73 -8.19 -6.16 -4.83
N LEU A 74 -7.33 -5.79 -5.78
CA LEU A 74 -7.54 -6.08 -7.20
C LEU A 74 -7.28 -7.55 -7.57
N ILE A 75 -6.28 -8.20 -6.97
CA ILE A 75 -5.93 -9.59 -7.32
C ILE A 75 -7.08 -10.56 -7.00
N PRO A 76 -7.67 -10.54 -5.79
CA PRO A 76 -8.80 -11.44 -5.49
C PRO A 76 -10.03 -11.13 -6.32
N LEU A 77 -10.30 -9.85 -6.61
CA LEU A 77 -11.41 -9.46 -7.48
C LEU A 77 -11.20 -9.95 -8.92
N TYR A 78 -9.99 -9.80 -9.47
CA TYR A 78 -9.62 -10.35 -10.77
C TYR A 78 -9.81 -11.88 -10.83
N LEU A 79 -9.32 -12.60 -9.82
CA LEU A 79 -9.47 -14.07 -9.76
C LEU A 79 -10.94 -14.50 -9.70
N GLN A 80 -11.79 -13.75 -9.01
CA GLN A 80 -13.21 -14.07 -8.87
C GLN A 80 -14.01 -13.69 -10.12
N GLU A 81 -13.88 -12.45 -10.60
CA GLU A 81 -14.71 -11.91 -11.67
C GLU A 81 -14.27 -12.36 -13.07
N ILE A 82 -12.95 -12.49 -13.29
CA ILE A 82 -12.39 -12.83 -14.61
C ILE A 82 -12.06 -14.31 -14.71
N CYS A 83 -11.34 -14.86 -13.73
CA CYS A 83 -10.95 -16.28 -13.73
C CYS A 83 -12.07 -17.21 -13.23
N GLY A 84 -13.15 -16.66 -12.64
CA GLY A 84 -14.29 -17.43 -12.16
C GLY A 84 -13.99 -18.28 -10.92
N TYR A 85 -12.94 -17.95 -10.16
CA TYR A 85 -12.60 -18.69 -8.96
C TYR A 85 -13.57 -18.36 -7.83
N SER A 86 -13.89 -19.34 -6.99
CA SER A 86 -14.59 -19.07 -5.73
C SER A 86 -13.74 -18.15 -4.83
N SER A 87 -14.39 -17.38 -3.95
CA SER A 87 -13.72 -16.52 -2.97
C SER A 87 -12.72 -17.28 -2.09
N PHE A 88 -13.02 -18.55 -1.76
CA PHE A 88 -12.10 -19.41 -1.00
C PHE A 88 -10.79 -19.69 -1.76
N HIS A 89 -10.88 -20.06 -3.03
CA HIS A 89 -9.70 -20.32 -3.88
C HIS A 89 -8.89 -19.05 -4.15
N ALA A 90 -9.57 -17.91 -4.35
CA ALA A 90 -8.89 -16.62 -4.49
C ALA A 90 -8.11 -16.25 -3.21
N GLY A 91 -8.70 -16.48 -2.04
CA GLY A 91 -8.01 -16.30 -0.75
C GLY A 91 -6.81 -17.23 -0.57
N LEU A 92 -6.93 -18.51 -0.95
CA LEU A 92 -5.81 -19.45 -0.93
C LEU A 92 -4.64 -19.01 -1.80
N MET A 93 -4.89 -18.39 -2.96
CA MET A 93 -3.83 -17.85 -3.82
C MET A 93 -3.06 -16.69 -3.20
N MET A 94 -3.60 -16.04 -2.16
CA MET A 94 -2.88 -14.99 -1.41
C MET A 94 -1.95 -15.55 -0.33
N VAL A 95 -2.12 -16.81 0.08
CA VAL A 95 -1.26 -17.42 1.11
C VAL A 95 0.22 -17.42 0.70
N PRO A 96 0.59 -17.83 -0.53
CA PRO A 96 1.96 -17.68 -1.03
C PRO A 96 2.50 -16.26 -0.97
N GLN A 97 1.65 -15.24 -1.18
CA GLN A 97 2.05 -13.83 -1.04
C GLN A 97 2.51 -13.52 0.38
N ALA A 98 1.74 -13.97 1.38
CA ALA A 98 2.05 -13.72 2.79
C ALA A 98 3.35 -14.41 3.20
N ILE A 99 3.54 -15.68 2.79
CA ILE A 99 4.76 -16.44 3.03
C ILE A 99 5.96 -15.74 2.36
N ALA A 100 5.79 -15.33 1.10
CA ALA A 100 6.81 -14.60 0.35
C ALA A 100 7.17 -13.27 1.02
N SER A 101 6.19 -12.52 1.53
CA SER A 101 6.44 -11.29 2.29
C SER A 101 7.20 -11.54 3.59
N PHE A 102 6.89 -12.63 4.29
CA PHE A 102 7.64 -13.02 5.49
C PHE A 102 9.11 -13.34 5.16
N ILE A 103 9.35 -14.10 4.09
CA ILE A 103 10.71 -14.40 3.61
C ILE A 103 11.42 -13.11 3.18
N GLY A 104 10.75 -12.25 2.43
CA GLY A 104 11.26 -10.96 1.98
C GLY A 104 11.67 -10.05 3.15
N MET A 105 10.90 -10.07 4.25
CA MET A 105 11.24 -9.34 5.48
C MET A 105 12.53 -9.86 6.11
N ILE A 106 12.70 -11.18 6.23
CA ILE A 106 13.93 -11.79 6.79
C ILE A 106 15.15 -11.45 5.92
N ILE A 107 15.02 -11.61 4.60
CA ILE A 107 16.09 -11.29 3.65
C ILE A 107 16.41 -9.80 3.71
N GLY A 108 15.39 -8.95 3.73
CA GLY A 108 15.53 -7.50 3.82
C GLY A 108 16.28 -7.05 5.06
N GLY A 109 16.00 -7.65 6.22
CA GLY A 109 16.74 -7.39 7.46
C GLY A 109 18.24 -7.66 7.29
N LYS A 110 18.61 -8.83 6.78
CA LYS A 110 20.02 -9.19 6.54
C LYS A 110 20.71 -8.27 5.53
N VAL A 111 20.01 -7.89 4.46
CA VAL A 111 20.55 -6.98 3.44
C VAL A 111 20.72 -5.57 4.01
N PHE A 112 19.78 -5.11 4.83
CA PHE A 112 19.85 -3.82 5.50
C PHE A 112 21.02 -3.73 6.47
N ASP A 113 21.22 -4.75 7.31
CA ASP A 113 22.32 -4.77 8.28
C ASP A 113 23.68 -4.67 7.57
N LYS A 114 23.83 -5.29 6.39
CA LYS A 114 25.09 -5.33 5.66
C LYS A 114 25.30 -4.17 4.67
N PHE A 115 24.25 -3.69 4.02
CA PHE A 115 24.34 -2.76 2.88
C PHE A 115 23.50 -1.47 3.04
N GLY A 116 22.73 -1.34 4.12
CA GLY A 116 21.90 -0.18 4.45
C GLY A 116 20.56 -0.12 3.70
N THR A 117 19.75 0.89 4.03
CA THR A 117 18.37 1.05 3.53
C THR A 117 18.25 0.98 2.02
N LYS A 118 19.09 1.74 1.30
CA LYS A 118 18.96 1.90 -0.16
C LYS A 118 19.15 0.56 -0.90
N ALA A 119 20.07 -0.26 -0.41
CA ALA A 119 20.38 -1.57 -1.01
C ALA A 119 19.26 -2.60 -0.77
N ALA A 120 18.48 -2.45 0.30
CA ALA A 120 17.35 -3.32 0.58
C ALA A 120 16.04 -2.83 -0.08
N ALA A 121 15.80 -1.51 -0.09
CA ALA A 121 14.56 -0.93 -0.62
C ALA A 121 14.47 -0.97 -2.15
N LEU A 122 15.56 -0.68 -2.88
CA LEU A 122 15.52 -0.63 -4.36
C LEU A 122 15.15 -1.97 -5.00
N PRO A 123 15.76 -3.12 -4.60
CA PRO A 123 15.33 -4.42 -5.13
C PRO A 123 13.87 -4.72 -4.81
N GLY A 124 13.40 -4.36 -3.62
CA GLY A 124 12.00 -4.59 -3.24
C GLY A 124 11.01 -3.79 -4.10
N PHE A 125 11.29 -2.51 -4.36
CA PHE A 125 10.50 -1.71 -5.28
C PHE A 125 10.55 -2.26 -6.72
N PHE A 126 11.73 -2.72 -7.17
CA PHE A 126 11.87 -3.33 -8.48
C PHE A 126 11.04 -4.62 -8.61
N MET A 127 11.09 -5.51 -7.61
CA MET A 127 10.29 -6.74 -7.58
C MET A 127 8.79 -6.44 -7.55
N THR A 128 8.37 -5.44 -6.77
CA THR A 128 6.96 -5.00 -6.70
C THR A 128 6.50 -4.46 -8.06
N GLY A 129 7.31 -3.61 -8.71
CA GLY A 129 6.98 -3.04 -10.01
C GLY A 129 6.97 -4.08 -11.12
N ALA A 130 7.90 -5.02 -11.10
CA ALA A 130 7.94 -6.15 -12.02
C ALA A 130 6.70 -7.05 -11.86
N SER A 131 6.31 -7.35 -10.61
CA SER A 131 5.10 -8.12 -10.34
C SER A 131 3.84 -7.44 -10.88
N LEU A 132 3.66 -6.14 -10.59
CA LEU A 132 2.53 -5.36 -11.11
C LEU A 132 2.50 -5.30 -12.64
N SER A 133 3.67 -5.25 -13.27
CA SER A 133 3.79 -5.28 -14.74
C SER A 133 3.50 -6.66 -15.32
N LEU A 134 3.73 -7.75 -14.58
CA LEU A 134 3.30 -9.08 -14.96
C LEU A 134 1.78 -9.22 -14.81
N LEU A 135 1.24 -8.75 -13.68
CA LEU A 135 -0.21 -8.77 -13.43
C LEU A 135 -0.98 -7.92 -14.44
N SER A 136 -0.41 -6.82 -14.95
CA SER A 136 -1.06 -6.03 -16.00
C SER A 136 -1.11 -6.69 -17.37
N GLN A 137 -0.34 -7.75 -17.60
CA GLN A 137 -0.33 -8.50 -18.85
C GLN A 137 -1.12 -9.82 -18.74
N VAL A 138 -1.74 -10.05 -17.59
CA VAL A 138 -2.43 -11.31 -17.33
C VAL A 138 -3.66 -11.45 -18.24
N GLN A 139 -3.91 -12.66 -18.69
CA GLN A 139 -5.07 -13.02 -19.50
C GLN A 139 -5.89 -14.10 -18.77
N PRO A 140 -7.17 -14.30 -19.12
CA PRO A 140 -7.98 -15.37 -18.56
C PRO A 140 -7.40 -16.77 -18.84
N SER A 141 -6.62 -16.92 -19.91
CA SER A 141 -5.92 -18.14 -20.30
C SER A 141 -4.56 -18.33 -19.63
N SER A 142 -4.10 -17.37 -18.81
CA SER A 142 -2.80 -17.45 -18.16
C SER A 142 -2.73 -18.64 -17.20
N SER A 143 -1.58 -19.32 -17.19
CA SER A 143 -1.34 -20.45 -16.29
C SER A 143 -1.35 -20.02 -14.82
N ILE A 144 -1.83 -20.88 -13.94
CA ILE A 144 -1.81 -20.70 -12.48
C ILE A 144 -0.39 -20.40 -11.99
N SER A 145 0.62 -21.04 -12.58
CA SER A 145 2.03 -20.82 -12.21
C SER A 145 2.48 -19.38 -12.49
N TYR A 146 1.95 -18.74 -13.53
CA TYR A 146 2.26 -17.35 -13.87
C TYR A 146 1.68 -16.40 -12.81
N LEU A 147 0.41 -16.60 -12.44
CA LEU A 147 -0.26 -15.85 -11.37
C LEU A 147 0.47 -16.02 -10.03
N LEU A 148 0.80 -17.26 -9.66
CA LEU A 148 1.53 -17.55 -8.43
C LEU A 148 2.92 -16.90 -8.42
N ALA A 149 3.66 -16.95 -9.53
CA ALA A 149 4.96 -16.31 -9.63
C ALA A 149 4.84 -14.79 -9.45
N ALA A 150 3.85 -14.15 -10.07
CA ALA A 150 3.61 -12.72 -9.90
C ALA A 150 3.24 -12.36 -8.45
N VAL A 151 2.35 -13.13 -7.82
CA VAL A 151 1.92 -12.92 -6.42
C VAL A 151 3.06 -13.15 -5.42
N ILE A 152 3.89 -14.17 -5.63
CA ILE A 152 5.09 -14.41 -4.81
C ILE A 152 6.09 -13.27 -4.97
N LEU A 153 6.31 -12.81 -6.20
CA LEU A 153 7.21 -11.69 -6.48
C LEU A 153 6.72 -10.40 -5.82
N LEU A 154 5.41 -10.17 -5.81
CA LEU A 154 4.77 -9.07 -5.10
C LEU A 154 5.05 -9.14 -3.59
N GLY A 155 4.83 -10.30 -2.99
CA GLY A 155 5.06 -10.53 -1.57
C GLY A 155 6.51 -10.31 -1.18
N LEU A 156 7.46 -10.88 -1.93
CA LEU A 156 8.90 -10.66 -1.69
C LEU A 156 9.27 -9.17 -1.75
N GLY A 157 8.77 -8.45 -2.77
CA GLY A 157 8.97 -7.01 -2.91
C GLY A 157 8.41 -6.22 -1.73
N GLN A 158 7.17 -6.52 -1.34
CA GLN A 158 6.50 -5.93 -0.17
C GLN A 158 7.32 -6.12 1.11
N GLY A 159 7.76 -7.35 1.40
CA GLY A 159 8.54 -7.66 2.61
C GLY A 159 9.88 -6.93 2.66
N LEU A 160 10.56 -6.82 1.52
CA LEU A 160 11.83 -6.09 1.39
C LEU A 160 11.67 -4.58 1.61
N VAL A 161 10.60 -3.97 1.10
CA VAL A 161 10.42 -2.51 1.20
C VAL A 161 9.88 -2.11 2.57
N ASN A 162 8.85 -2.78 3.06
CA ASN A 162 8.03 -2.30 4.16
C ASN A 162 8.84 -2.09 5.45
N MET A 163 9.65 -3.06 5.84
CA MET A 163 10.48 -2.97 7.05
C MET A 163 11.57 -1.89 6.90
N GLN A 164 12.19 -1.80 5.74
CA GLN A 164 13.41 -1.02 5.54
C GLN A 164 13.14 0.47 5.39
N VAL A 165 12.07 0.80 4.65
CA VAL A 165 11.61 2.17 4.50
C VAL A 165 11.06 2.70 5.82
N ASN A 166 10.31 1.88 6.58
CA ASN A 166 9.81 2.27 7.89
C ASN A 166 10.95 2.50 8.89
N ASN A 167 11.90 1.56 8.98
CA ASN A 167 13.09 1.73 9.84
C ASN A 167 13.90 2.98 9.47
N HIS A 168 14.09 3.24 8.18
CA HIS A 168 14.80 4.43 7.71
C HIS A 168 14.09 5.74 8.08
N ALA A 169 12.77 5.79 7.92
CA ALA A 169 11.98 6.95 8.33
C ALA A 169 12.16 7.19 9.83
N LEU A 170 11.94 6.19 10.68
CA LEU A 170 12.04 6.35 12.13
C LEU A 170 13.46 6.70 12.59
N GLN A 171 14.50 6.09 12.01
CA GLN A 171 15.91 6.40 12.29
C GLN A 171 16.36 7.79 11.80
N SER A 172 15.56 8.44 10.95
CA SER A 172 15.82 9.82 10.50
C SER A 172 15.37 10.87 11.53
N VAL A 173 14.64 10.45 12.55
CA VAL A 173 14.14 11.29 13.64
C VAL A 173 14.96 11.01 14.92
N PRO A 174 15.27 12.03 15.75
CA PRO A 174 15.86 11.79 17.07
C PRO A 174 15.04 10.82 17.91
N ILE A 175 15.69 9.89 18.62
CA ILE A 175 15.03 8.76 19.31
C ILE A 175 13.92 9.20 20.28
N GLN A 176 14.11 10.35 20.92
CA GLN A 176 13.16 11.00 21.84
C GLN A 176 11.82 11.41 21.19
N PHE A 177 11.77 11.52 19.85
CA PHE A 177 10.57 11.92 19.12
C PHE A 177 9.95 10.77 18.30
N ILE A 178 10.55 9.57 18.28
CA ILE A 178 10.01 8.43 17.52
C ILE A 178 8.58 8.09 17.98
N SER A 179 8.36 7.96 19.29
CA SER A 179 7.03 7.70 19.88
C SER A 179 5.99 8.79 19.57
N ARG A 180 6.45 10.01 19.29
CA ARG A 180 5.64 11.18 18.93
C ARG A 180 5.33 11.26 17.42
N VAL A 181 6.14 10.63 16.58
CA VAL A 181 6.03 10.70 15.11
C VAL A 181 5.38 9.46 14.50
N THR A 182 5.53 8.29 15.14
CA THR A 182 4.89 7.05 14.67
C THR A 182 3.35 7.15 14.61
N PRO A 183 2.64 7.70 15.61
CA PRO A 183 1.18 7.79 15.58
C PRO A 183 0.67 8.63 14.40
N ILE A 184 1.23 9.81 14.16
CA ILE A 184 0.84 10.67 13.03
C ILE A 184 1.15 10.00 11.69
N SER A 185 2.28 9.32 11.57
CA SER A 185 2.64 8.58 10.35
C SER A 185 1.63 7.47 10.04
N ASN A 186 1.16 6.77 11.07
CA ASN A 186 0.15 5.72 10.93
C ASN A 186 -1.23 6.27 10.55
N VAL A 187 -1.64 7.40 11.15
CA VAL A 187 -2.91 8.07 10.78
C VAL A 187 -2.86 8.53 9.33
N MET A 188 -1.77 9.18 8.92
CA MET A 188 -1.60 9.60 7.52
C MET A 188 -1.61 8.41 6.56
N MET A 189 -0.96 7.30 6.94
CA MET A 189 -0.99 6.07 6.16
C MET A 189 -2.42 5.51 6.00
N GLN A 190 -3.25 5.55 7.04
CA GLN A 190 -4.65 5.13 6.93
C GLN A 190 -5.45 6.03 5.98
N ILE A 191 -5.23 7.35 6.03
CA ILE A 191 -5.86 8.29 5.09
C ILE A 191 -5.44 7.96 3.65
N VAL A 192 -4.14 7.75 3.43
CA VAL A 192 -3.59 7.37 2.12
C VAL A 192 -4.19 6.06 1.62
N ASN A 193 -4.26 5.02 2.47
CA ASN A 193 -4.85 3.74 2.09
C ASN A 193 -6.34 3.89 1.73
N SER A 194 -7.11 4.67 2.51
CA SER A 194 -8.53 4.91 2.23
C SER A 194 -8.74 5.66 0.90
N LEU A 195 -7.95 6.69 0.65
CA LEU A 195 -8.00 7.46 -0.60
C LEU A 195 -7.56 6.60 -1.79
N ALA A 196 -6.52 5.77 -1.62
CA ALA A 196 -6.05 4.88 -2.65
C ALA A 196 -7.12 3.88 -3.07
N VAL A 197 -7.81 3.24 -2.12
CA VAL A 197 -8.90 2.31 -2.43
C VAL A 197 -10.01 3.02 -3.21
N ALA A 198 -10.50 4.16 -2.70
CA ALA A 198 -11.56 4.92 -3.37
C ALA A 198 -11.15 5.34 -4.80
N PHE A 199 -9.93 5.86 -4.96
CA PHE A 199 -9.40 6.27 -6.25
C PHE A 199 -9.25 5.09 -7.22
N LEU A 200 -8.70 3.96 -6.77
CA LEU A 200 -8.51 2.77 -7.60
C LEU A 200 -9.84 2.16 -8.01
N THR A 201 -10.84 2.13 -7.12
CA THR A 201 -12.19 1.66 -7.45
C THR A 201 -12.83 2.56 -8.50
N VAL A 202 -12.79 3.88 -8.33
CA VAL A 202 -13.33 4.83 -9.32
C VAL A 202 -12.60 4.69 -10.66
N PHE A 203 -11.27 4.60 -10.65
CA PHE A 203 -10.46 4.43 -11.86
C PHE A 203 -10.80 3.12 -12.58
N LEU A 204 -10.91 2.02 -11.84
CA LEU A 204 -11.32 0.72 -12.38
C LEU A 204 -12.71 0.82 -13.02
N SER A 205 -13.70 1.36 -12.32
CA SER A 205 -15.06 1.54 -12.85
C SER A 205 -15.08 2.40 -14.11
N GLN A 206 -14.34 3.51 -14.13
CA GLN A 206 -14.22 4.37 -15.31
C GLN A 206 -13.60 3.62 -16.50
N GLN A 207 -12.59 2.79 -16.26
CA GLN A 207 -11.97 2.00 -17.34
C GLN A 207 -12.90 0.93 -17.89
N ILE A 208 -13.67 0.27 -17.02
CA ILE A 208 -14.70 -0.68 -17.42
C ILE A 208 -15.74 0.04 -18.28
N ASP A 209 -16.24 1.20 -17.82
CA ASP A 209 -17.22 2.01 -18.52
C ASP A 209 -16.74 2.44 -19.91
N ALA A 210 -15.49 2.89 -20.01
CA ALA A 210 -14.86 3.32 -21.26
C ALA A 210 -14.77 2.18 -22.30
N HIS A 211 -14.64 0.93 -21.84
CA HIS A 211 -14.47 -0.24 -22.71
C HIS A 211 -15.71 -1.13 -22.78
N LYS A 212 -16.86 -0.71 -22.22
CA LYS A 212 -18.11 -1.49 -22.19
C LYS A 212 -18.56 -2.00 -23.56
N THR A 213 -18.25 -1.26 -24.63
CA THR A 213 -18.57 -1.62 -26.02
C THR A 213 -17.90 -2.92 -26.49
N LEU A 214 -16.82 -3.35 -25.84
CA LEU A 214 -16.09 -4.60 -26.13
C LEU A 214 -16.69 -5.83 -25.40
N GLY A 215 -17.76 -5.64 -24.62
CA GLY A 215 -18.39 -6.65 -23.78
C GLY A 215 -17.87 -6.66 -22.34
N ILE A 216 -18.74 -6.98 -21.37
CA ILE A 216 -18.49 -6.81 -19.93
C ILE A 216 -17.21 -7.49 -19.46
N LYS A 217 -16.95 -8.73 -19.89
CA LYS A 217 -15.75 -9.49 -19.48
C LYS A 217 -14.44 -8.87 -20.03
N SER A 218 -14.43 -8.47 -21.29
CA SER A 218 -13.26 -7.85 -21.93
C SER A 218 -12.98 -6.46 -21.35
N ALA A 219 -14.03 -5.67 -21.12
CA ALA A 219 -13.94 -4.36 -20.46
C ALA A 219 -13.38 -4.47 -19.04
N SER A 220 -13.85 -5.47 -18.28
CA SER A 220 -13.37 -5.76 -16.93
C SER A 220 -11.89 -6.15 -16.93
N LEU A 221 -11.48 -7.06 -17.82
CA LEU A 221 -10.08 -7.44 -17.99
C LEU A 221 -9.17 -6.24 -18.26
N ILE A 222 -9.53 -5.42 -19.26
CA ILE A 222 -8.77 -4.21 -19.63
C ILE A 222 -8.71 -3.22 -18.45
N GLY A 223 -9.81 -3.06 -17.72
CA GLY A 223 -9.86 -2.25 -16.49
C GLY A 223 -8.86 -2.70 -15.44
N TYR A 224 -8.81 -4.01 -15.14
CA TYR A 224 -7.82 -4.57 -14.21
C TYR A 224 -6.38 -4.34 -14.71
N GLN A 225 -6.10 -4.62 -15.98
CA GLN A 225 -4.77 -4.46 -16.58
C GLN A 225 -4.27 -3.00 -16.48
N HIS A 226 -5.10 -2.01 -16.84
CA HIS A 226 -4.74 -0.60 -16.71
C HIS A 226 -4.57 -0.17 -15.25
N THR A 227 -5.38 -0.69 -14.34
CA THR A 227 -5.26 -0.37 -12.91
C THR A 227 -3.96 -0.95 -12.34
N PHE A 228 -3.55 -2.15 -12.74
CA PHE A 228 -2.23 -2.69 -12.37
C PHE A 228 -1.08 -1.87 -12.96
N LEU A 229 -1.19 -1.37 -14.21
CA LEU A 229 -0.19 -0.44 -14.78
C LEU A 229 -0.11 0.88 -14.03
N LEU A 230 -1.24 1.40 -13.55
CA LEU A 230 -1.28 2.61 -12.74
C LEU A 230 -0.52 2.40 -11.43
N LEU A 231 -0.73 1.26 -10.77
CA LEU A 231 0.03 0.87 -9.57
C LEU A 231 1.52 0.69 -9.86
N ALA A 232 1.88 0.07 -10.98
CA ALA A 232 3.26 -0.07 -11.42
C ALA A 232 3.92 1.32 -11.59
N SER A 233 3.17 2.30 -12.12
CA SER A 233 3.65 3.67 -12.31
C SER A 233 3.96 4.36 -10.97
N PHE A 234 3.14 4.15 -9.93
CA PHE A 234 3.45 4.64 -8.58
C PHE A 234 4.74 4.01 -8.01
N ILE A 235 4.98 2.74 -8.29
CA ILE A 235 6.21 2.06 -7.88
C ILE A 235 7.43 2.58 -8.64
N VAL A 236 7.31 2.88 -9.94
CA VAL A 236 8.39 3.51 -10.71
C VAL A 236 8.74 4.88 -10.16
N LEU A 237 7.74 5.70 -9.79
CA LEU A 237 7.98 6.95 -9.06
C LEU A 237 8.70 6.71 -7.74
N GLY A 238 8.30 5.66 -7.00
CA GLY A 238 8.97 5.21 -5.79
C GLY A 238 10.43 4.82 -6.01
N LEU A 239 10.75 4.10 -7.09
CA LEU A 239 12.12 3.78 -7.48
C LEU A 239 12.94 5.03 -7.72
N ILE A 240 12.40 5.98 -8.50
CA ILE A 240 13.09 7.23 -8.82
C ILE A 240 13.40 8.01 -7.53
N ILE A 241 12.42 8.17 -6.64
CA ILE A 241 12.62 8.84 -5.34
C ILE A 241 13.61 8.06 -4.46
N GLY A 242 13.53 6.72 -4.48
CA GLY A 242 14.40 5.82 -3.73
C GLY A 242 15.88 5.90 -4.16
N LEU A 243 16.15 6.25 -5.42
CA LEU A 243 17.52 6.53 -5.88
C LEU A 243 18.13 7.76 -5.19
N PHE A 244 17.31 8.71 -4.73
CA PHE A 244 17.75 9.90 -4.00
C PHE A 244 17.81 9.73 -2.47
N LEU A 245 17.55 8.53 -1.94
CA LEU A 245 17.81 8.20 -0.54
C LEU A 245 19.32 8.19 -0.26
N LYS A 246 19.72 8.77 0.87
CA LYS A 246 21.12 8.64 1.31
C LYS A 246 21.40 7.19 1.73
N ARG A 247 22.57 6.68 1.34
CA ARG A 247 23.11 5.41 1.89
C ARG A 247 23.41 5.66 3.37
N ARG A 248 22.50 5.27 4.25
CA ARG A 248 22.74 5.24 5.69
C ARG A 248 23.04 3.80 6.08
N GLN A 249 24.25 3.55 6.55
CA GLN A 249 24.68 2.26 7.07
C GLN A 249 23.97 2.01 8.40
N ALA A 250 23.52 0.78 8.64
CA ALA A 250 23.13 0.34 9.97
C ALA A 250 24.37 0.48 10.87
N LYS A 251 24.21 1.16 12.01
CA LYS A 251 25.24 1.22 13.06
C LYS A 251 25.16 -0.05 13.91
#